data_AF-A0A0W8FDM9-F1
#
_entry.id   AF-A0A0W8FDM9-F1
#
_cell.length_a   1.000
_cell.length_b   1.000
_cell.length_c   1.000
_cell.angle_alpha   90.00
_cell.angle_beta   90.00
_cell.angle_gamma   90.00
#
_symmetry.space_group_name_H-M   'P 1'
#
loop_
_entity.id
_entity.type
_entity.pdbx_description
1 polymer ?
#
loop_
_entity_poly.entity_id
_entity_poly.type
_entity_poly.pdbx_seq_one_letter_code
_entity_poly.pdbx_strand_id
1 'polypeptide(L)'
;MQVMTSSTVSKRSPFNFFLLVYALSVPFWVLNTLVQMNLPVDNLPVTDIGGTFAPMIAASILVYREEGSRGVTRLLARAFDYNRIRQNIWYVPIIFLMPLLLVLTYGILLRVRLPVPTE
;
A
#
# COMPACT_ATOMS: atom_id res chain seq x y z
N MET A 1 -45.27 7.78 -19.62
CA MET A 1 -43.97 7.89 -20.31
C MET A 1 -42.88 7.98 -19.24
N GLN A 2 -42.39 6.83 -18.75
CA GLN A 2 -41.34 6.77 -17.73
C GLN A 2 -39.99 6.66 -18.43
N VAL A 3 -39.17 7.69 -18.29
CA VAL A 3 -37.78 7.68 -18.73
C VAL A 3 -36.99 6.90 -17.69
N MET A 4 -36.70 5.62 -17.94
CA MET A 4 -35.69 4.87 -17.20
C MET A 4 -34.33 5.51 -17.47
N THR A 5 -33.80 6.25 -16.50
CA THR A 5 -32.41 6.71 -16.52
C THR A 5 -31.51 5.50 -16.33
N SER A 6 -30.91 5.01 -17.41
CA SER A 6 -29.85 4.02 -17.38
C SER A 6 -28.64 4.62 -16.66
N SER A 7 -28.51 4.31 -15.37
CA SER A 7 -27.27 4.52 -14.62
C SER A 7 -26.19 3.66 -15.27
N THR A 8 -25.38 4.26 -16.14
CA THR A 8 -24.15 3.65 -16.64
C THR A 8 -23.21 3.54 -15.46
N VAL A 9 -23.30 2.41 -14.76
CA VAL A 9 -22.27 1.97 -13.82
C VAL A 9 -20.99 1.86 -14.64
N SER A 10 -20.15 2.91 -14.59
CA SER A 10 -18.81 2.88 -15.14
C SER A 10 -18.16 1.60 -14.64
N LYS A 11 -17.64 0.76 -15.56
CA LYS A 11 -17.08 -0.58 -15.30
C LYS A 11 -15.77 -0.51 -14.50
N ARG A 12 -15.79 0.12 -13.34
CA ARG A 12 -14.72 0.03 -12.35
C ARG A 12 -14.80 -1.35 -11.73
N SER A 13 -14.03 -2.27 -12.31
CA SER A 13 -13.87 -3.61 -11.77
C SER A 13 -12.70 -3.60 -10.78
N PRO A 14 -12.95 -3.76 -9.46
CA PRO A 14 -11.86 -3.90 -8.48
C PRO A 14 -10.95 -5.08 -8.81
N PHE A 15 -11.49 -6.10 -9.49
CA PHE A 15 -10.73 -7.26 -9.93
C PHE A 15 -9.59 -6.89 -10.89
N ASN A 16 -9.82 -5.93 -11.79
CA ASN A 16 -8.79 -5.47 -12.73
C ASN A 16 -7.62 -4.79 -11.99
N PHE A 17 -7.91 -4.09 -10.88
CA PHE A 17 -6.88 -3.50 -10.06
C PHE A 17 -6.00 -4.58 -9.42
N PHE A 18 -6.61 -5.57 -8.73
CA PHE A 18 -5.85 -6.64 -8.09
C PHE A 18 -5.03 -7.47 -9.09
N LEU A 19 -5.61 -7.78 -10.25
CA LEU A 19 -4.91 -8.49 -11.31
C LEU A 19 -3.68 -7.71 -11.79
N LEU A 20 -3.82 -6.39 -11.97
CA LEU A 20 -2.71 -5.56 -12.43
C LEU A 20 -1.64 -5.39 -11.36
N VAL A 21 -2.02 -5.25 -10.08
CA VAL A 21 -1.07 -5.24 -8.95
C VAL A 21 -0.30 -6.55 -8.92
N TYR A 22 -0.99 -7.68 -8.99
CA TYR A 22 -0.35 -8.99 -9.00
C TYR A 22 0.61 -9.14 -10.20
N ALA A 23 0.16 -8.82 -11.41
CA ALA A 23 0.98 -8.87 -12.61
C ALA A 23 2.22 -7.96 -12.52
N LEU A 24 2.09 -6.80 -11.88
CA LEU A 24 3.19 -5.86 -11.71
C LEU A 24 4.16 -6.31 -10.60
N SER A 25 3.67 -6.93 -9.53
CA SER A 25 4.49 -7.40 -8.40
C SER A 25 5.25 -8.71 -8.67
N VAL A 26 4.67 -9.63 -9.45
CA VAL A 26 5.28 -10.93 -9.80
C VAL A 26 6.72 -10.81 -10.34
N PRO A 27 7.03 -9.96 -11.34
CA PRO A 27 8.39 -9.86 -11.85
C PRO A 27 9.38 -9.36 -10.79
N PHE A 28 8.98 -8.46 -9.88
CA PHE A 28 9.86 -8.02 -8.79
C PHE A 28 10.13 -9.15 -7.78
N TRP A 29 9.13 -9.96 -7.49
CA TRP A 29 9.27 -11.15 -6.64
C TRP A 29 10.23 -12.18 -7.25
N VAL A 30 10.08 -12.46 -8.55
CA VAL A 30 10.95 -13.39 -9.28
C VAL A 30 12.36 -12.84 -9.43
N LEU A 31 12.54 -11.54 -9.69
CA LEU A 31 13.86 -10.91 -9.75
C LEU A 31 14.60 -11.00 -8.43
N ASN A 32 13.90 -10.84 -7.31
CA ASN A 32 14.50 -10.95 -5.98
C ASN A 32 14.99 -12.36 -5.66
N THR A 33 14.36 -13.42 -6.18
CA THR A 33 14.84 -14.79 -5.99
C THR A 33 16.00 -15.15 -6.92
N LEU A 34 16.04 -14.58 -8.12
CA LEU A 34 17.06 -14.86 -9.14
C LEU A 34 18.33 -14.04 -8.97
N VAL A 35 18.20 -12.79 -8.53
CA VAL A 35 19.32 -11.87 -8.33
C VAL A 35 19.36 -11.54 -6.84
N GLN A 36 20.24 -12.22 -6.12
CA GLN A 36 20.67 -11.79 -4.78
C GLN A 36 21.50 -10.50 -4.94
N MET A 37 20.85 -9.39 -5.29
CA MET A 37 21.49 -8.09 -5.23
C MET A 37 21.65 -7.75 -3.75
N ASN A 38 22.87 -7.92 -3.24
CA ASN A 38 23.28 -7.32 -1.99
C ASN A 38 23.33 -5.81 -2.20
N LEU A 39 22.17 -5.14 -2.14
CA LEU A 39 22.13 -3.69 -2.06
C LEU A 39 22.91 -3.28 -0.80
N PRO A 40 23.63 -2.13 -0.84
CA PRO A 40 24.42 -1.62 0.28
C PRO A 40 23.59 -1.17 1.50
N VAL A 41 22.28 -1.44 1.49
CA VAL A 41 21.37 -1.27 2.63
C VAL A 41 21.03 -2.68 3.08
N ASP A 42 21.59 -3.11 4.20
CA ASP A 42 21.35 -4.43 4.77
C ASP A 42 19.84 -4.72 4.81
N ASN A 43 19.43 -5.81 4.13
CA ASN A 43 18.08 -6.36 4.16
C ASN A 43 16.95 -5.54 3.53
N LEU A 44 17.19 -4.64 2.56
CA LEU A 44 16.10 -4.08 1.75
C LEU A 44 15.93 -4.85 0.44
N PRO A 45 15.13 -5.94 0.40
CA PRO A 45 14.93 -6.70 -0.81
C PRO A 45 14.25 -5.82 -1.86
N VAL A 46 14.63 -5.99 -3.13
CA VAL A 46 14.08 -5.23 -4.27
C VAL A 46 12.54 -5.37 -4.36
N THR A 47 12.01 -6.45 -3.77
CA THR A 47 10.56 -6.65 -3.56
C THR A 47 9.88 -5.55 -2.78
N ASP A 48 10.57 -4.91 -1.83
CA ASP A 48 9.95 -3.89 -0.99
C ASP A 48 9.66 -2.64 -1.80
N ILE A 49 10.55 -2.26 -2.73
CA ILE A 49 10.33 -1.12 -3.61
C ILE A 49 9.25 -1.46 -4.65
N GLY A 50 9.40 -2.58 -5.36
CA GLY A 50 8.45 -2.99 -6.41
C GLY A 50 7.04 -3.24 -5.87
N GLY A 51 6.93 -3.93 -4.72
CA GLY A 51 5.66 -4.23 -4.05
C GLY A 51 5.00 -3.00 -3.44
N THR A 52 5.77 -2.08 -2.88
CA THR A 52 5.22 -0.85 -2.26
C THR A 52 4.56 0.05 -3.29
N PHE A 53 5.18 0.23 -4.47
CA PHE A 53 4.65 1.15 -5.49
C PHE A 53 3.70 0.48 -6.49
N ALA A 54 3.69 -0.85 -6.59
CA ALA A 54 2.79 -1.58 -7.50
C ALA A 54 1.29 -1.16 -7.41
N PRO A 55 0.66 -1.05 -6.22
CA PRO A 55 -0.73 -0.58 -6.12
C PRO A 55 -0.91 0.86 -6.58
N MET A 56 0.04 1.76 -6.30
CA MET A 56 -0.01 3.15 -6.77
C MET A 56 0.04 3.22 -8.30
N ILE A 57 0.95 2.46 -8.92
CA ILE A 57 1.10 2.40 -10.38
C ILE A 57 -0.16 1.78 -11.01
N ALA A 58 -0.66 0.68 -10.46
CA ALA A 58 -1.85 0.01 -10.97
C ALA A 58 -3.10 0.89 -10.92
N ALA A 59 -3.32 1.59 -9.81
CA ALA A 59 -4.41 2.56 -9.69
C ALA A 59 -4.25 3.70 -10.71
N SER A 60 -3.03 4.23 -10.87
CA SER A 60 -2.75 5.31 -11.82
C SER A 60 -3.02 4.90 -13.26
N ILE A 61 -2.62 3.68 -13.67
CA ILE A 61 -2.87 3.14 -15.02
C ILE A 61 -4.38 3.02 -15.27
N LEU A 62 -5.13 2.46 -14.31
CA LEU A 62 -6.57 2.26 -14.47
C LEU A 62 -7.32 3.59 -14.53
N VAL A 63 -6.95 4.55 -13.67
CA VAL A 63 -7.54 5.89 -13.65
C VAL A 63 -7.19 6.68 -14.90
N TYR A 64 -5.96 6.56 -15.40
CA TYR A 64 -5.56 7.20 -16.66
C TYR A 64 -6.40 6.70 -17.84
N ARG A 65 -6.71 5.41 -17.89
CA ARG A 65 -7.54 4.83 -18.95
C ARG A 65 -9.00 5.30 -18.93
N GLU A 66 -9.53 5.66 -17.77
CA GLU A 66 -10.93 6.09 -17.61
C GLU A 66 -11.10 7.61 -17.68
N GLU A 67 -10.19 8.36 -17.05
CA GLU A 67 -10.33 9.80 -16.78
C GLU A 67 -9.14 10.63 -17.31
N GLY A 68 -8.15 9.98 -17.95
CA GLY A 68 -6.94 10.61 -18.45
C GLY A 68 -6.03 11.16 -17.35
N SER A 69 -5.09 12.03 -17.72
CA SER A 69 -4.10 12.62 -16.80
C SER A 69 -4.75 13.39 -15.64
N ARG A 70 -5.90 14.04 -15.87
CA ARG A 70 -6.63 14.78 -14.82
C ARG A 70 -7.19 13.86 -13.74
N GLY A 71 -7.58 12.63 -14.09
CA GLY A 71 -7.98 11.63 -13.10
C GLY A 71 -6.83 11.23 -12.19
N VAL A 72 -5.64 11.01 -12.78
CA VAL A 72 -4.43 10.61 -12.03
C VAL A 72 -4.00 11.72 -11.07
N THR A 73 -3.98 12.98 -11.51
CA THR A 73 -3.63 14.09 -10.60
C THR A 73 -4.62 14.22 -9.45
N ARG A 74 -5.92 14.02 -9.70
CA ARG A 74 -6.95 13.99 -8.66
C ARG A 74 -6.78 12.80 -7.69
N LEU A 75 -6.39 11.63 -8.19
CA LEU A 75 -6.08 10.46 -7.36
C LEU A 75 -4.91 10.76 -6.42
N LEU A 76 -3.81 11.29 -6.97
CA LEU A 76 -2.61 11.59 -6.20
C LEU A 76 -2.82 12.74 -5.21
N ALA A 77 -3.55 13.79 -5.61
CA ALA A 77 -3.90 14.89 -4.72
C ALA A 77 -4.71 14.41 -3.49
N ARG A 78 -5.56 13.39 -3.65
CA ARG A 78 -6.29 12.79 -2.52
C ARG A 78 -5.39 12.09 -1.51
N ALA A 79 -4.19 11.63 -1.89
CA ALA A 79 -3.24 11.04 -0.95
C ALA A 79 -2.68 12.09 0.03
N PHE A 80 -2.63 13.36 -0.38
CA PHE A 80 -2.18 14.50 0.42
C PHE A 80 -3.33 15.30 1.05
N ASP A 81 -4.56 14.77 1.02
CA ASP A 81 -5.72 15.41 1.64
C ASP A 81 -5.75 15.13 3.15
N TYR A 82 -4.74 15.68 3.86
CA TYR A 82 -4.61 15.58 5.31
C TYR A 82 -5.77 16.23 6.06
N ASN A 83 -6.45 17.20 5.43
CA ASN A 83 -7.61 17.90 5.97
C ASN A 83 -8.84 17.00 6.14
N ARG A 84 -8.80 15.77 5.60
CA ARG A 84 -9.86 14.78 5.78
C ARG A 84 -9.90 14.23 7.20
N ILE A 85 -8.79 14.26 7.94
CA ILE A 85 -8.74 13.83 9.35
C ILE A 85 -9.17 15.02 10.21
N ARG A 86 -10.48 15.19 10.41
CA ARG A 86 -11.08 16.32 11.15
C ARG A 86 -10.74 16.37 12.64
N GLN A 87 -10.28 15.25 13.21
CA GLN A 87 -10.00 15.11 14.63
C GLN A 87 -8.52 14.78 14.82
N ASN A 88 -7.74 15.77 15.26
CA ASN A 88 -6.30 15.64 15.47
C ASN A 88 -5.93 14.54 16.49
N ILE A 89 -6.88 14.12 17.33
CA ILE A 89 -6.67 13.06 18.32
C ILE A 89 -6.37 11.70 17.67
N TRP A 90 -6.78 11.48 16.42
CA TRP A 90 -6.50 10.23 15.69
C TRP A 90 -5.06 10.08 15.23
N TYR A 91 -4.28 11.16 15.17
CA TYR A 91 -2.85 11.03 14.89
C TYR A 91 -2.11 10.30 16.02
N VAL A 92 -2.60 10.40 17.26
CA VAL A 92 -2.00 9.74 18.42
C VAL A 92 -1.99 8.20 18.24
N PRO A 93 -3.14 7.51 18.07
CA PRO A 93 -3.10 6.08 17.82
C PRO A 93 -2.39 5.74 16.52
N ILE A 94 -2.50 6.53 15.43
CA ILE A 94 -1.80 6.22 14.17
C ILE A 94 -0.28 6.17 14.37
N ILE A 95 0.29 7.13 15.11
CA ILE A 95 1.74 7.21 15.35
C ILE A 95 2.18 6.21 16.42
N PHE A 96 1.42 6.08 17.51
CA PHE A 96 1.83 5.30 18.67
C PHE A 96 1.43 3.83 18.62
N LEU A 97 0.53 3.40 17.72
CA LEU A 97 0.10 2.01 17.64
C LEU A 97 1.26 1.06 17.36
N MET A 98 2.13 1.37 16.38
CA MET A 98 3.30 0.53 16.09
C MET A 98 4.31 0.48 17.24
N PRO A 99 4.79 1.62 17.80
CA PRO A 99 5.65 1.62 18.98
C PRO A 99 5.04 0.87 20.18
N LEU A 100 3.73 1.04 20.42
CA LEU A 100 3.03 0.38 21.51
C LEU A 100 3.00 -1.14 21.33
N LEU A 101 2.73 -1.62 20.11
CA LEU A 101 2.77 -3.04 19.77
C LEU A 101 4.17 -3.63 19.97
N LEU A 102 5.22 -2.89 19.62
CA LEU A 102 6.60 -3.31 19.85
C LEU A 102 6.92 -3.45 21.34
N VAL A 103 6.59 -2.44 22.15
CA VAL A 103 6.78 -2.46 23.61
C VAL A 103 5.99 -3.61 24.24
N LEU A 104 4.75 -3.83 23.81
CA LEU A 104 3.90 -4.91 24.30
C LEU A 104 4.50 -6.28 23.97
N THR A 105 4.95 -6.47 22.73
CA THR A 105 5.58 -7.72 22.27
C THR A 105 6.84 -8.01 23.08
N TYR A 106 7.72 -7.01 23.24
CA TYR A 106 8.94 -7.14 24.03
C TYR A 106 8.66 -7.44 25.51
N GLY A 107 7.66 -6.75 26.09
CA GLY A 107 7.24 -7.00 27.47
C GLY A 107 6.71 -8.42 27.69
N ILE A 108 6.03 -9.00 26.69
CA ILE A 108 5.59 -10.40 26.73
C ILE A 108 6.80 -11.34 26.63
N LEU A 109 7.71 -11.11 25.68
CA LEU A 109 8.92 -11.93 25.50
C LEU A 109 9.77 -11.98 26.77
N LEU A 110 9.96 -10.84 27.42
CA LEU A 110 10.69 -10.73 28.69
C LEU A 110 10.02 -11.57 29.80
N ARG A 111 8.67 -11.56 29.87
CA ARG A 111 7.93 -12.38 30.83
C ARG A 111 8.02 -13.87 30.55
N VAL A 112 8.03 -14.27 29.28
CA VAL A 112 8.13 -15.68 28.85
C VAL A 112 9.58 -16.19 28.93
N ARG A 113 10.56 -15.34 29.24
CA ARG A 113 12.01 -15.65 29.26
C ARG A 113 12.50 -16.28 27.95
N LEU A 114 11.87 -15.92 26.84
CA LEU A 114 12.38 -16.31 25.53
C LEU A 114 13.69 -15.55 25.28
N PRO A 115 14.72 -16.20 24.72
CA PRO A 115 15.96 -15.51 24.38
C PRO A 115 15.62 -14.44 23.36
N VAL A 116 15.72 -13.19 23.79
CA VAL A 116 15.62 -12.04 22.90
C VAL A 116 16.95 -12.00 22.14
N PRO A 117 16.96 -11.96 20.80
CA PRO A 117 18.18 -11.75 20.04
C PRO A 117 18.79 -10.42 20.49
N THR A 118 19.87 -10.51 21.26
CA THR A 118 20.81 -9.41 21.47
C THR A 118 21.81 -9.56 20.34
N GLU A 119 21.84 -8.60 19.44
CA GLU A 119 22.95 -8.40 18.49
C GLU A 119 24.30 -8.52 19.22
#